data_AF-A0A935WZZ4-F1
#
_entry.id   AF-A0A935WZZ4-F1
#
_cell.length_a   1.000
_cell.length_b   1.000
_cell.length_c   1.000
_cell.angle_alpha   90.00
_cell.angle_beta   90.00
_cell.angle_gamma   90.00
#
_symmetry.space_group_name_H-M   'P 1'
#
loop_
_entity.id
_entity.type
_entity.pdbx_description
1 polymer ?
#
loop_
_entity_poly.entity_id
_entity_poly.type
_entity_poly.pdbx_seq_one_letter_code
_entity_poly.pdbx_strand_id
1 'polypeptide(L)'
;MSEIGWEEVVIGVGSNLGDARQNIDEALRRVDGPRTRWLRRSRVFRGPAIGPGIQPDYLNAVIEVETSFAPHDLLGWLKHIESSMGRVPGVRWGARVIDLDILLWGEREQVDDRLTLPHVALGGRAFVLEPLSDLGPQRWVPRLCRTVADLCHRQRFLAPPLEVVDEVVRRRAPSETSSPVLDLARALMAIPSVTGDEGRLCAWVRDQLIREGWRVVTQVVPPEGVEDVGVVGDVEDVEDVEDVEGGEGLEGLRSDLPRLNILARSDAHDLRVVFTTHLDTVPPFIAPTEDETWLYGRGACDAKGIFAAQWVAARRLRARGVEGIGLLALVGEETTSMGAKRAHTLFSGARWIINGEPTELVLASGAKGVLALRLEARGIAAHSAYPERGRSATDALVEVLHALTHTPLPSHVAFGATTVNVGLLEGGVAPNVVAPHARAVVLIRLGAPSFEVEAAVRAIVRDRVELTVLSRAEPHPIHVPAGYEGALVRFGSDIPHLARLGTPLLVGPGSIHDAHTTHEKVAKGDLDRAADLYEQLALTLISDGSRE
;
A
#
# COMPACT_ATOMS: atom_id res chain seq x y z
N MET A 1 21.29 15.03 -11.68
CA MET A 1 21.05 13.72 -12.31
C MET A 1 19.56 13.61 -12.46
N SER A 2 19.06 13.50 -13.69
CA SER A 2 17.63 13.50 -14.02
C SER A 2 16.90 12.37 -13.26
N GLU A 3 15.74 12.70 -12.68
CA GLU A 3 14.79 11.73 -12.12
C GLU A 3 14.57 10.59 -13.11
N ILE A 4 14.72 9.34 -12.64
CA ILE A 4 14.42 8.16 -13.44
C ILE A 4 12.89 8.02 -13.43
N GLY A 5 12.21 8.67 -14.38
CA GLY A 5 10.78 8.48 -14.61
C GLY A 5 10.50 7.14 -15.30
N TRP A 6 9.45 6.44 -14.87
CA TRP A 6 8.92 5.29 -15.60
C TRP A 6 8.04 5.81 -16.74
N GLU A 7 8.22 5.28 -17.96
CA GLU A 7 7.46 5.65 -19.16
C GLU A 7 6.66 4.46 -19.70
N GLU A 8 5.47 4.70 -20.25
CA GLU A 8 4.63 3.68 -20.89
C GLU A 8 5.08 3.38 -22.32
N VAL A 9 5.22 2.09 -22.63
CA VAL A 9 5.71 1.55 -23.88
C VAL A 9 4.81 0.41 -24.32
N VAL A 10 4.56 0.33 -25.62
CA VAL A 10 3.82 -0.76 -26.24
C VAL A 10 4.78 -1.65 -27.00
N ILE A 11 4.75 -2.96 -26.76
CA ILE A 11 5.65 -3.94 -27.38
C ILE A 11 4.81 -4.99 -28.11
N GLY A 12 5.16 -5.27 -29.36
CA GLY A 12 4.62 -6.38 -30.14
C GLY A 12 5.37 -7.66 -29.81
N VAL A 13 4.63 -8.75 -29.65
CA VAL A 13 5.13 -10.08 -29.30
C VAL A 13 4.66 -11.07 -30.37
N GLY A 14 5.59 -11.74 -31.04
CA GLY A 14 5.27 -12.68 -32.12
C GLY A 14 6.06 -13.97 -32.04
N SER A 15 5.42 -15.11 -32.33
CA SER A 15 6.11 -16.42 -32.41
C SER A 15 5.45 -17.34 -33.43
N ASN A 16 6.24 -18.16 -34.12
CA ASN A 16 5.73 -19.20 -35.03
C ASN A 16 6.55 -20.50 -35.07
N LEU A 17 7.57 -20.65 -34.20
CA LEU A 17 8.33 -21.90 -34.07
C LEU A 17 8.06 -22.61 -32.75
N GLY A 18 8.00 -23.95 -32.79
CA GLY A 18 7.74 -24.77 -31.60
C GLY A 18 6.36 -24.53 -31.01
N ASP A 19 6.26 -24.54 -29.68
CA ASP A 19 5.04 -24.14 -28.99
C ASP A 19 4.98 -22.60 -28.93
N ALA A 20 4.45 -22.02 -30.00
CA ALA A 20 4.40 -20.58 -30.15
C ALA A 20 3.62 -19.87 -29.03
N ARG A 21 2.67 -20.55 -28.40
CA ARG A 21 1.91 -20.01 -27.27
C ARG A 21 2.77 -19.97 -26.01
N GLN A 22 3.40 -21.08 -25.65
CA GLN A 22 4.31 -21.11 -24.51
C GLN A 22 5.47 -20.12 -24.66
N ASN A 23 5.96 -19.91 -25.89
CA ASN A 23 7.00 -18.90 -26.13
C ASN A 23 6.50 -17.49 -25.83
N ILE A 24 5.26 -17.14 -26.20
CA ILE A 24 4.67 -15.84 -25.85
C ILE A 24 4.58 -15.71 -24.33
N ASP A 25 4.03 -16.72 -23.64
CA ASP A 25 3.86 -16.67 -22.18
C ASP A 25 5.20 -16.60 -21.42
N GLU A 26 6.24 -17.31 -21.89
CA GLU A 26 7.61 -17.20 -21.38
C GLU A 26 8.22 -15.81 -21.64
N ALA A 27 8.02 -15.25 -22.83
CA ALA A 27 8.54 -13.93 -23.18
C ALA A 27 7.97 -12.85 -22.26
N LEU A 28 6.67 -12.90 -21.97
CA LEU A 28 6.00 -11.99 -21.04
C LEU A 28 6.61 -12.08 -19.63
N ARG A 29 6.87 -13.30 -19.12
CA ARG A 29 7.56 -13.49 -17.83
C ARG A 29 8.97 -12.90 -17.82
N ARG A 30 9.70 -12.96 -18.93
CA ARG A 30 11.06 -12.41 -19.04
C ARG A 30 11.09 -10.89 -19.25
N VAL A 31 10.01 -10.31 -19.78
CA VAL A 31 9.89 -8.86 -19.94
C VAL A 31 9.74 -8.18 -18.58
N ASP A 32 9.10 -8.80 -17.60
CA ASP A 32 9.08 -8.30 -16.22
C ASP A 32 10.46 -8.38 -15.57
N GLY A 33 10.91 -7.26 -15.01
CA GLY A 33 12.20 -7.16 -14.34
C GLY A 33 12.34 -5.88 -13.51
N PRO A 34 13.52 -5.61 -12.93
CA PRO A 34 13.73 -4.47 -12.03
C PRO A 34 13.47 -3.09 -12.67
N ARG A 35 13.50 -3.02 -14.00
CA ARG A 35 13.36 -1.78 -14.77
C ARG A 35 12.22 -1.81 -15.78
N THR A 36 11.44 -2.89 -15.83
CA THR A 36 10.35 -3.12 -16.80
C THR A 36 9.21 -3.87 -16.12
N ARG A 37 7.98 -3.42 -16.32
CA ARG A 37 6.77 -4.06 -15.77
C ARG A 37 5.68 -4.07 -16.83
N TRP A 38 5.24 -5.24 -17.29
CA TRP A 38 4.11 -5.29 -18.22
C TRP A 38 2.77 -5.14 -17.49
N LEU A 39 1.92 -4.24 -18.02
CA LEU A 39 0.65 -3.82 -17.44
C LEU A 39 -0.51 -4.67 -17.93
N ARG A 40 -0.59 -4.92 -19.25
CA ARG A 40 -1.66 -5.72 -19.85
C ARG A 40 -1.25 -6.22 -21.23
N ARG A 41 -2.01 -7.18 -21.76
CA ARG A 41 -1.81 -7.75 -23.08
C ARG A 41 -3.09 -7.85 -23.88
N SER A 42 -2.97 -7.83 -25.21
CA SER A 42 -4.05 -8.15 -26.12
C SER A 42 -4.37 -9.66 -26.10
N ARG A 43 -5.48 -10.02 -26.73
CA ARG A 43 -5.70 -11.37 -27.25
C ARG A 43 -4.57 -11.79 -28.18
N VAL A 44 -4.43 -13.11 -28.37
CA VAL A 44 -3.48 -13.67 -29.33
C VAL A 44 -4.20 -13.90 -30.67
N PHE A 45 -3.60 -13.36 -31.72
CA PHE A 45 -4.12 -13.40 -33.07
C PHE A 45 -3.23 -14.27 -33.93
N ARG A 46 -3.84 -15.24 -34.62
CA ARG A 46 -3.17 -16.02 -35.65
C ARG A 46 -3.25 -15.28 -36.97
N GLY A 47 -2.10 -15.11 -37.60
CA GLY A 47 -1.99 -14.55 -38.93
C GLY A 47 -1.03 -15.35 -39.80
N PRO A 48 -1.25 -15.34 -41.13
CA PRO A 48 -0.35 -16.00 -42.05
C PRO A 48 1.05 -15.42 -41.93
N ALA A 49 2.05 -16.28 -41.89
CA ALA A 49 3.42 -15.84 -41.80
C ALA A 49 3.86 -15.10 -43.08
N ILE A 50 4.47 -13.93 -42.89
CA ILE A 50 5.06 -13.16 -43.99
C ILE A 50 6.53 -13.57 -44.09
N GLY A 51 6.98 -14.04 -45.25
CA GLY A 51 8.39 -14.39 -45.46
C GLY A 51 8.61 -15.43 -46.55
N PRO A 52 9.87 -15.79 -46.82
CA PRO A 52 10.20 -16.79 -47.84
C PRO A 52 9.85 -18.21 -47.38
N GLY A 53 9.20 -18.98 -48.26
CA GLY A 53 8.90 -20.40 -48.05
C GLY A 53 7.61 -20.67 -47.26
N ILE A 54 7.31 -21.97 -47.09
CA ILE A 54 6.19 -22.43 -46.26
C ILE A 54 6.69 -22.48 -44.81
N GLN A 55 6.05 -21.72 -43.92
CA GLN A 55 6.35 -21.68 -42.50
C GLN A 55 5.03 -21.64 -41.70
N PRO A 56 5.03 -22.06 -40.42
CA PRO A 56 3.81 -22.04 -39.61
C PRO A 56 3.29 -20.62 -39.43
N ASP A 57 1.97 -20.49 -39.23
CA ASP A 57 1.32 -19.22 -38.93
C ASP A 57 1.90 -18.58 -37.66
N TYR A 58 1.96 -17.25 -37.66
CA TYR A 58 2.39 -16.49 -36.50
C TYR A 58 1.25 -16.32 -35.51
N LEU A 59 1.57 -16.53 -34.24
CA LEU A 59 0.81 -16.00 -33.12
C LEU A 59 1.36 -14.62 -32.79
N ASN A 60 0.48 -13.61 -32.76
CA ASN A 60 0.82 -12.22 -32.52
C ASN A 60 0.00 -11.66 -31.35
N ALA A 61 0.65 -10.90 -30.48
CA ALA A 61 0.05 -10.17 -29.40
C ALA A 61 0.77 -8.83 -29.22
N VAL A 62 0.17 -7.94 -28.44
CA VAL A 62 0.78 -6.71 -27.98
C VAL A 62 0.68 -6.63 -26.47
N ILE A 63 1.72 -6.11 -25.82
CA ILE A 63 1.76 -5.84 -24.39
C ILE A 63 2.02 -4.35 -24.14
N GLU A 64 1.45 -3.83 -23.07
CA GLU A 64 1.81 -2.54 -22.49
C GLU A 64 2.77 -2.75 -21.35
N VAL A 65 3.79 -1.89 -21.25
CA VAL A 65 4.90 -1.99 -20.32
C VAL A 65 5.23 -0.62 -19.78
N GLU A 66 5.43 -0.51 -18.47
CA GLU A 66 6.15 0.61 -17.88
C GLU A 66 7.63 0.27 -17.80
N THR A 67 8.49 1.22 -18.15
CA THR A 67 9.93 1.01 -18.13
C THR A 67 10.67 2.24 -17.65
N SER A 68 11.76 2.02 -16.91
CA SER A 68 12.75 3.05 -16.60
C SER A 68 13.96 3.02 -17.55
N PHE A 69 13.96 2.16 -18.56
CA PHE A 69 14.99 2.14 -19.60
C PHE A 69 14.85 3.32 -20.57
N ALA A 70 15.98 3.81 -21.07
CA ALA A 70 15.95 4.62 -22.29
C ALA A 70 15.57 3.73 -23.50
N PRO A 71 15.05 4.29 -24.61
CA PRO A 71 14.56 3.50 -25.75
C PRO A 71 15.54 2.48 -26.33
N HIS A 72 16.82 2.84 -26.45
CA HIS A 72 17.86 1.93 -26.94
C HIS A 72 18.23 0.83 -25.93
N ASP A 73 18.15 1.12 -24.64
CA ASP A 73 18.42 0.14 -23.60
C ASP A 73 17.30 -0.89 -23.54
N LEU A 74 16.04 -0.45 -23.66
CA LEU A 74 14.90 -1.36 -23.77
C LEU A 74 15.04 -2.24 -25.02
N LEU A 75 15.39 -1.65 -26.17
CA LEU A 75 15.64 -2.43 -27.39
C LEU A 75 16.71 -3.50 -27.16
N GLY A 76 17.81 -3.16 -26.50
CA GLY A 76 18.87 -4.10 -26.13
C GLY A 76 18.36 -5.22 -25.21
N TRP A 77 17.58 -4.87 -24.20
CA TRP A 77 16.95 -5.82 -23.27
C TRP A 77 16.03 -6.81 -23.98
N LEU A 78 15.15 -6.34 -24.88
CA LEU A 78 14.27 -7.21 -25.65
C LEU A 78 15.04 -8.16 -26.56
N LYS A 79 16.11 -7.68 -27.22
CA LYS A 79 16.98 -8.54 -28.04
C LYS A 79 17.76 -9.56 -27.20
N HIS A 80 18.11 -9.21 -25.95
CA HIS A 80 18.66 -10.18 -25.00
C HIS A 80 17.64 -11.28 -24.67
N ILE A 81 16.39 -10.93 -24.34
CA ILE A 81 15.32 -11.91 -24.10
C ILE A 81 15.15 -12.83 -25.29
N GLU A 82 15.01 -12.29 -26.50
CA GLU A 82 14.91 -13.08 -27.73
C GLU A 82 16.04 -14.10 -27.87
N SER A 83 17.29 -13.66 -27.68
CA SER A 83 18.47 -14.54 -27.77
C SER A 83 18.46 -15.62 -26.68
N SER A 84 18.07 -15.28 -25.45
CA SER A 84 17.98 -16.22 -24.31
C SER A 84 16.89 -17.28 -24.47
N MET A 85 15.91 -17.02 -25.34
CA MET A 85 14.85 -17.95 -25.71
C MET A 85 15.20 -18.77 -26.96
N GLY A 86 16.43 -18.64 -27.49
CA GLY A 86 16.92 -19.43 -28.59
C GLY A 86 16.72 -18.81 -29.98
N ARG A 87 16.42 -17.51 -30.07
CA ARG A 87 16.41 -16.82 -31.36
C ARG A 87 17.84 -16.74 -31.92
N VAL A 88 18.02 -17.25 -33.14
CA VAL A 88 19.29 -17.16 -33.89
C VAL A 88 19.17 -16.19 -35.07
N PRO A 89 20.27 -15.52 -35.46
CA PRO A 89 20.29 -14.73 -36.69
C PRO A 89 19.95 -15.59 -37.92
N GLY A 90 19.16 -15.05 -38.83
CA GLY A 90 18.68 -15.80 -40.00
C GLY A 90 18.14 -14.90 -41.10
N VAL A 91 17.47 -15.51 -42.08
CA VAL A 91 16.88 -14.79 -43.23
C VAL A 91 15.84 -13.78 -42.74
N ARG A 92 15.82 -12.59 -43.35
CA ARG A 92 14.82 -11.56 -43.07
C ARG A 92 13.42 -12.14 -43.26
N TRP A 93 12.58 -12.02 -42.23
CA TRP A 93 11.22 -12.58 -42.16
C TRP A 93 11.14 -14.13 -42.11
N GLY A 94 12.21 -14.80 -41.69
CA GLY A 94 12.16 -16.22 -41.36
C GLY A 94 11.37 -16.52 -40.09
N ALA A 95 11.11 -17.80 -39.86
CA ALA A 95 10.42 -18.30 -38.68
C ALA A 95 11.24 -18.07 -37.40
N ARG A 96 10.57 -17.75 -36.28
CA ARG A 96 11.18 -17.32 -35.02
C ARG A 96 10.51 -17.98 -33.82
N VAL A 97 11.34 -18.33 -32.84
CA VAL A 97 10.90 -18.79 -31.51
C VAL A 97 10.21 -17.66 -30.75
N ILE A 98 10.71 -16.42 -30.88
CA ILE A 98 10.06 -15.22 -30.35
C ILE A 98 10.60 -13.97 -31.06
N ASP A 99 9.75 -12.95 -31.22
CA ASP A 99 10.02 -11.63 -31.79
C ASP A 99 9.38 -10.56 -30.90
N LEU A 100 10.20 -9.63 -30.43
CA LEU A 100 9.84 -8.54 -29.53
C LEU A 100 10.23 -7.21 -30.19
N ASP A 101 9.23 -6.40 -30.52
CA ASP A 101 9.40 -5.12 -31.20
C ASP A 101 8.73 -3.98 -30.44
N ILE A 102 9.44 -2.88 -30.22
CA ILE A 102 8.87 -1.67 -29.60
C ILE A 102 7.98 -0.99 -30.63
N LEU A 103 6.70 -0.83 -30.32
CA LEU A 103 5.66 -0.29 -31.21
C LEU A 103 5.39 1.19 -30.97
N LEU A 104 5.13 1.59 -29.72
CA LEU A 104 4.83 2.96 -29.29
C LEU A 104 5.54 3.26 -27.98
N TRP A 105 5.79 4.54 -27.70
CA TRP A 105 6.42 5.01 -26.46
C TRP A 105 5.79 6.34 -26.07
N GLY A 106 4.64 6.30 -25.39
CA GLY A 106 3.79 7.48 -25.20
C GLY A 106 3.58 8.26 -26.51
N GLU A 107 3.81 9.57 -26.46
CA GLU A 107 3.76 10.47 -27.64
C GLU A 107 5.12 10.65 -28.32
N ARG A 108 6.15 9.89 -27.93
CA ARG A 108 7.52 10.05 -28.41
C ARG A 108 7.63 9.65 -29.87
N GLU A 109 8.29 10.51 -30.64
CA GLU A 109 8.77 10.21 -31.98
C GLU A 109 10.29 10.11 -32.00
N GLN A 110 10.82 9.06 -32.62
CA GLN A 110 12.26 8.83 -32.74
C GLN A 110 12.56 8.16 -34.09
N VAL A 111 13.60 8.61 -34.78
CA VAL A 111 14.07 7.98 -36.02
C VAL A 111 15.58 8.02 -36.04
N ASP A 112 16.19 6.84 -35.96
CA ASP A 112 17.62 6.63 -36.16
C ASP A 112 17.88 5.26 -36.83
N ASP A 113 19.14 4.94 -37.10
CA ASP A 113 19.55 3.72 -37.81
C ASP A 113 19.18 2.42 -37.07
N ARG A 114 18.87 2.49 -35.77
CA ARG A 114 18.62 1.33 -34.89
C ARG A 114 17.17 1.24 -34.43
N LEU A 115 16.47 2.35 -34.24
CA LEU A 115 15.11 2.40 -33.71
C LEU A 115 14.27 3.47 -34.40
N THR A 116 13.02 3.12 -34.74
CA THR A 116 12.02 4.07 -35.21
C THR A 116 10.75 3.95 -34.38
N LEU A 117 10.31 5.05 -33.78
CA LEU A 117 9.10 5.21 -32.96
C LEU A 117 8.21 6.32 -33.55
N PRO A 118 6.89 6.11 -33.69
CA PRO A 118 6.21 4.80 -33.64
C PRO A 118 6.78 3.84 -34.70
N HIS A 119 6.70 2.53 -34.45
CA HIS A 119 7.30 1.52 -35.31
C HIS A 119 6.84 1.63 -36.77
N VAL A 120 7.78 1.49 -37.72
CA VAL A 120 7.53 1.68 -39.16
C VAL A 120 6.39 0.82 -39.70
N ALA A 121 6.17 -0.36 -39.12
CA ALA A 121 5.16 -1.30 -39.56
C ALA A 121 3.76 -1.06 -38.94
N LEU A 122 3.64 -0.12 -37.99
CA LEU A 122 2.42 0.07 -37.20
C LEU A 122 1.23 0.54 -38.05
N GLY A 123 1.47 1.35 -39.08
CA GLY A 123 0.39 1.95 -39.88
C GLY A 123 -0.27 1.05 -40.93
N GLY A 124 0.19 -0.19 -41.13
CA GLY A 124 -0.23 -0.97 -42.31
C GLY A 124 -0.30 -2.48 -42.14
N ARG A 125 -0.18 -3.02 -40.92
CA ARG A 125 -0.16 -4.48 -40.69
C ARG A 125 -1.24 -4.92 -39.71
N ALA A 126 -2.11 -5.83 -40.16
CA ALA A 126 -3.22 -6.40 -39.38
C ALA A 126 -2.74 -6.97 -38.04
N PHE A 127 -1.64 -7.73 -38.07
CA PHE A 127 -1.07 -8.40 -36.90
C PHE A 127 -0.38 -7.48 -35.89
N VAL A 128 -0.31 -6.18 -36.18
CA VAL A 128 0.07 -5.16 -35.20
C VAL A 128 -1.16 -4.37 -34.77
N LEU A 129 -1.97 -3.95 -35.75
CA LEU A 129 -3.12 -3.08 -35.52
C LEU A 129 -4.27 -3.76 -34.78
N GLU A 130 -4.60 -5.02 -35.08
CA GLU A 130 -5.69 -5.73 -34.41
C GLU A 130 -5.36 -6.04 -32.94
N PRO A 131 -4.17 -6.57 -32.58
CA PRO A 131 -3.74 -6.64 -31.19
C PRO A 131 -3.73 -5.29 -30.48
N LEU A 132 -3.25 -4.24 -31.14
CA LEU A 132 -3.20 -2.91 -30.54
C LEU A 132 -4.61 -2.31 -30.32
N SER A 133 -5.53 -2.56 -31.25
CA SER A 133 -6.93 -2.14 -31.16
C SER A 133 -7.66 -2.86 -30.03
N ASP A 134 -7.29 -4.11 -29.75
CA ASP A 134 -7.79 -4.86 -28.61
C ASP A 134 -7.43 -4.22 -27.26
N LEU A 135 -6.27 -3.58 -27.17
CA LEU A 135 -5.84 -2.84 -25.98
C LEU A 135 -6.42 -1.43 -25.90
N GLY A 136 -6.51 -0.71 -27.02
CA GLY A 136 -6.93 0.69 -26.99
C GLY A 136 -7.30 1.20 -28.37
N PRO A 137 -8.57 1.06 -28.80
CA PRO A 137 -8.99 1.50 -30.13
C PRO A 137 -8.89 3.03 -30.29
N GLN A 138 -9.06 3.79 -29.21
CA GLN A 138 -8.97 5.25 -29.23
C GLN A 138 -7.55 5.79 -29.02
N ARG A 139 -6.54 4.91 -28.86
CA ARG A 139 -5.16 5.35 -28.66
C ARG A 139 -4.69 6.15 -29.88
N TRP A 140 -4.07 7.30 -29.63
CA TRP A 140 -3.50 8.16 -30.65
C TRP A 140 -2.14 7.64 -31.12
N VAL A 141 -1.87 7.73 -32.43
CA VAL A 141 -0.57 7.41 -33.02
C VAL A 141 0.06 8.69 -33.58
N PRO A 142 1.06 9.31 -32.89
CA PRO A 142 1.57 10.65 -33.18
C PRO A 142 1.89 10.90 -34.66
N ARG A 143 2.79 10.10 -35.25
CA ARG A 143 3.28 10.27 -36.62
C ARG A 143 2.25 9.98 -37.71
N LEU A 144 1.21 9.20 -37.40
CA LEU A 144 0.15 8.86 -38.36
C LEU A 144 -1.05 9.79 -38.24
N CYS A 145 -1.07 10.66 -37.22
CA CYS A 145 -2.16 11.57 -36.90
C CYS A 145 -3.54 10.89 -36.93
N ARG A 146 -3.64 9.69 -36.38
CA ARG A 146 -4.85 8.84 -36.41
C ARG A 146 -4.97 8.02 -35.13
N THR A 147 -6.19 7.61 -34.81
CA THR A 147 -6.43 6.61 -33.77
C THR A 147 -6.13 5.20 -34.29
N VAL A 148 -5.88 4.25 -33.38
CA VAL A 148 -5.74 2.83 -33.75
C VAL A 148 -7.00 2.33 -34.47
N ALA A 149 -8.20 2.75 -34.06
CA ALA A 149 -9.46 2.41 -34.71
C ALA A 149 -9.51 2.88 -36.17
N ASP A 150 -9.06 4.10 -36.46
CA ASP A 150 -8.98 4.61 -37.84
C ASP A 150 -8.02 3.78 -38.70
N LEU A 151 -6.88 3.39 -38.13
CA LEU A 151 -5.88 2.57 -38.81
C LEU A 151 -6.42 1.15 -39.08
N CYS A 152 -7.09 0.54 -38.11
CA CYS A 152 -7.79 -0.74 -38.28
C CYS A 152 -8.87 -0.65 -39.36
N HIS A 153 -9.69 0.41 -39.35
CA HIS A 153 -10.72 0.60 -40.36
C HIS A 153 -10.13 0.64 -41.77
N ARG A 154 -9.00 1.34 -41.97
CA ARG A 154 -8.29 1.37 -43.25
C ARG A 154 -7.68 0.02 -43.62
N GLN A 155 -7.08 -0.67 -42.66
CA GLN A 155 -6.44 -1.96 -42.88
C GLN A 155 -7.44 -3.04 -43.31
N ARG A 156 -8.68 -3.00 -42.84
CA ARG A 156 -9.76 -3.93 -43.24
C ARG A 156 -10.07 -3.92 -44.74
N PHE A 157 -9.73 -2.85 -45.46
CA PHE A 157 -9.84 -2.81 -46.93
C PHE A 157 -8.68 -3.53 -47.65
N LEU A 158 -7.59 -3.86 -46.93
CA LEU A 158 -6.37 -4.44 -47.50
C LEU A 158 -6.21 -5.92 -47.16
N ALA A 159 -6.71 -6.38 -46.01
CA ALA A 159 -6.67 -7.79 -45.61
C ALA A 159 -7.85 -8.12 -44.67
N PRO A 160 -8.31 -9.39 -44.65
CA PRO A 160 -9.35 -9.82 -43.72
C PRO A 160 -8.87 -9.72 -42.25
N PRO A 161 -9.80 -9.66 -41.28
CA PRO A 161 -9.46 -9.71 -39.86
C PRO A 161 -8.69 -10.99 -39.52
N LEU A 162 -7.81 -10.89 -38.53
CA LEU A 162 -7.07 -12.05 -38.05
C LEU A 162 -7.97 -13.00 -37.24
N GLU A 163 -7.60 -14.27 -37.28
CA GLU A 163 -8.25 -15.28 -36.44
C GLU A 163 -7.80 -15.07 -34.99
N VAL A 164 -8.76 -14.90 -34.09
CA VAL A 164 -8.50 -14.89 -32.65
C VAL A 164 -8.39 -16.34 -32.19
N VAL A 165 -7.21 -16.74 -31.72
CA VAL A 165 -6.93 -18.13 -31.31
C VAL A 165 -7.02 -18.36 -29.80
N ASP A 166 -7.51 -17.36 -29.08
CA ASP A 166 -7.53 -17.35 -27.64
C ASP A 166 -8.86 -16.72 -27.19
N GLU A 167 -9.67 -17.46 -26.44
CA GLU A 167 -10.74 -16.84 -25.65
C GLU A 167 -10.06 -16.01 -24.56
N VAL A 168 -10.01 -14.69 -24.78
CA VAL A 168 -9.70 -13.65 -23.78
C VAL A 168 -8.74 -14.12 -22.69
N VAL A 169 -7.44 -13.97 -22.92
CA VAL A 169 -6.55 -13.55 -21.82
C VAL A 169 -6.38 -12.04 -21.97
N ARG A 170 -7.46 -11.32 -21.70
CA ARG A 170 -7.31 -10.01 -21.05
C ARG A 170 -6.56 -10.31 -19.76
N ARG A 171 -5.54 -9.52 -19.40
CA ARG A 171 -5.35 -9.32 -17.95
C ARG A 171 -6.71 -8.83 -17.48
N ARG A 172 -7.38 -9.68 -16.69
CA ARG A 172 -8.72 -9.48 -16.17
C ARG A 172 -8.94 -7.98 -15.90
N ALA A 173 -9.85 -7.34 -16.63
CA ALA A 173 -10.66 -6.34 -15.95
C ALA A 173 -11.36 -7.12 -14.84
N PRO A 174 -11.30 -6.70 -13.57
CA PRO A 174 -11.72 -7.50 -12.45
C PRO A 174 -13.24 -7.71 -12.52
N SER A 175 -13.66 -8.80 -13.15
CA SER A 175 -14.87 -9.50 -12.79
C SER A 175 -14.49 -10.93 -12.40
N GLU A 176 -14.47 -11.13 -11.08
CA GLU A 176 -14.75 -12.37 -10.37
C GLU A 176 -13.96 -13.61 -10.82
N THR A 177 -12.67 -13.63 -10.46
CA THR A 177 -12.22 -14.75 -9.63
C THR A 177 -11.89 -14.06 -8.33
N SER A 178 -12.50 -14.54 -7.25
CA SER A 178 -12.30 -14.06 -5.89
C SER A 178 -10.81 -13.76 -5.66
N SER A 179 -10.45 -12.49 -5.51
CA SER A 179 -9.20 -12.19 -4.79
C SER A 179 -9.57 -12.47 -3.35
N PRO A 180 -8.99 -13.52 -2.71
CA PRO A 180 -9.34 -13.83 -1.33
C PRO A 180 -8.99 -12.67 -0.40
N VAL A 181 -7.99 -11.86 -0.79
CA VAL A 181 -7.62 -10.65 -0.07
C VAL A 181 -8.71 -9.61 -0.19
N LEU A 182 -9.18 -9.33 -1.41
CA LEU A 182 -10.21 -8.33 -1.65
C LEU A 182 -11.54 -8.72 -1.01
N ASP A 183 -11.93 -9.99 -1.08
CA ASP A 183 -13.16 -10.48 -0.47
C ASP A 183 -13.11 -10.37 1.06
N LEU A 184 -11.96 -10.73 1.66
CA LEU A 184 -11.75 -10.54 3.10
C LEU A 184 -11.69 -9.06 3.48
N ALA A 185 -11.03 -8.21 2.69
CA ALA A 185 -10.98 -6.77 2.92
C ALA A 185 -12.40 -6.16 2.90
N ARG A 186 -13.23 -6.51 1.91
CA ARG A 186 -14.64 -6.09 1.84
C ARG A 186 -15.41 -6.52 3.09
N ALA A 187 -15.27 -7.77 3.51
CA ALA A 187 -15.95 -8.29 4.69
C ALA A 187 -15.55 -7.56 5.99
N LEU A 188 -14.24 -7.34 6.19
CA LEU A 188 -13.73 -6.58 7.35
C LEU A 188 -14.21 -5.12 7.34
N MET A 189 -14.17 -4.48 6.18
CA MET A 189 -14.57 -3.07 6.01
C MET A 189 -16.08 -2.87 6.17
N ALA A 190 -16.90 -3.87 5.81
CA ALA A 190 -18.35 -3.80 5.95
C ALA A 190 -18.81 -3.71 7.43
N ILE A 191 -17.97 -4.17 8.37
CA ILE A 191 -18.27 -4.11 9.80
C ILE A 191 -17.65 -2.83 10.39
N PRO A 192 -18.46 -1.91 10.96
CA PRO A 192 -17.92 -0.73 11.66
C PRO A 192 -17.01 -1.11 12.81
N SER A 193 -15.94 -0.35 13.00
CA SER A 193 -14.99 -0.52 14.11
C SER A 193 -14.27 0.79 14.40
N VAL A 194 -15.02 1.89 14.49
CA VAL A 194 -14.42 3.16 14.94
C VAL A 194 -13.83 2.93 16.33
N THR A 195 -12.67 3.52 16.62
CA THR A 195 -11.97 3.31 17.89
C THR A 195 -12.90 3.44 19.10
N GLY A 196 -12.95 2.39 19.93
CA GLY A 196 -13.87 2.23 21.05
C GLY A 196 -15.11 1.37 20.78
N ASP A 197 -15.44 1.10 19.51
CA ASP A 197 -16.59 0.29 19.06
C ASP A 197 -16.15 -0.89 18.16
N GLU A 198 -15.02 -1.52 18.48
CA GLU A 198 -14.41 -2.59 17.68
C GLU A 198 -15.02 -3.98 17.94
N GLY A 199 -15.82 -4.14 19.00
CA GLY A 199 -16.18 -5.44 19.57
C GLY A 199 -16.84 -6.41 18.59
N ARG A 200 -17.69 -5.91 17.68
CA ARG A 200 -18.35 -6.74 16.65
C ARG A 200 -17.35 -7.28 15.63
N LEU A 201 -16.45 -6.43 15.14
CA LEU A 201 -15.40 -6.84 14.21
C LEU A 201 -14.44 -7.83 14.89
N CYS A 202 -14.09 -7.58 16.16
CA CYS A 202 -13.24 -8.48 16.94
C CYS A 202 -13.84 -9.89 17.04
N ALA A 203 -15.12 -9.99 17.42
CA ALA A 203 -15.81 -11.28 17.50
C ALA A 203 -15.84 -11.98 16.14
N TRP A 204 -16.19 -11.25 15.07
CA TRP A 204 -16.20 -11.81 13.72
C TRP A 204 -14.83 -12.34 13.30
N VAL A 205 -13.75 -11.57 13.49
CA VAL A 205 -12.37 -11.98 13.17
C VAL A 205 -11.98 -13.24 13.96
N ARG A 206 -12.23 -13.26 15.28
CA ARG A 206 -11.96 -14.42 16.13
C ARG A 206 -12.66 -15.67 15.61
N ASP A 207 -13.96 -15.58 15.33
CA ASP A 207 -14.78 -16.75 14.96
C ASP A 207 -14.40 -17.28 13.57
N GLN A 208 -14.06 -16.41 12.63
CA GLN A 208 -13.55 -16.80 11.31
C GLN A 208 -12.19 -17.52 11.44
N LEU A 209 -11.26 -17.00 12.25
CA LEU A 209 -9.96 -17.63 12.48
C LEU A 209 -10.11 -19.02 13.13
N ILE A 210 -11.01 -19.16 14.11
CA ILE A 210 -11.32 -20.46 14.73
C ILE A 210 -11.88 -21.44 13.68
N ARG A 211 -12.84 -21.00 12.86
CA ARG A 211 -13.43 -21.85 11.79
C ARG A 211 -12.40 -22.28 10.74
N GLU A 212 -11.38 -21.47 10.50
CA GLU A 212 -10.25 -21.82 9.65
C GLU A 212 -9.22 -22.73 10.35
N GLY A 213 -9.47 -23.14 11.59
CA GLY A 213 -8.62 -24.02 12.38
C GLY A 213 -7.35 -23.36 12.89
N TRP A 214 -7.36 -22.03 13.13
CA TRP A 214 -6.30 -21.38 13.88
C TRP A 214 -6.51 -21.59 15.38
N ARG A 215 -5.41 -21.69 16.14
CA ARG A 215 -5.48 -21.56 17.60
C ARG A 215 -5.56 -20.09 17.95
N VAL A 216 -6.64 -19.68 18.61
CA VAL A 216 -6.91 -18.26 18.88
C VAL A 216 -6.87 -17.97 20.38
N VAL A 217 -6.04 -17.01 20.76
CA VAL A 217 -5.97 -16.44 22.11
C VAL A 217 -6.46 -15.01 22.04
N THR A 218 -7.29 -14.60 22.99
CA THR A 218 -7.83 -13.23 23.04
C THR A 218 -7.44 -12.51 24.33
N GLN A 219 -7.29 -11.20 24.25
CA GLN A 219 -7.06 -10.34 25.41
C GLN A 219 -8.04 -9.17 25.35
N VAL A 220 -8.89 -9.05 26.37
CA VAL A 220 -9.80 -7.91 26.52
C VAL A 220 -8.98 -6.63 26.65
N VAL A 221 -9.27 -5.60 25.86
CA VAL A 221 -8.63 -4.28 25.93
C VAL A 221 -9.63 -3.27 26.51
N PRO A 222 -9.46 -2.80 27.75
CA PRO A 222 -10.41 -1.89 28.37
C PRO A 222 -10.44 -0.53 27.66
N PRO A 223 -11.56 0.21 27.74
CA PRO A 223 -11.59 1.62 27.38
C PRO A 223 -10.55 2.41 28.18
N GLU A 224 -10.11 3.54 27.63
CA GLU A 224 -9.14 4.41 28.31
C GLU A 224 -9.69 4.86 29.68
N GLY A 225 -8.93 4.61 30.75
CA GLY A 225 -9.30 4.98 32.13
C GLY A 225 -9.99 3.90 32.98
N VAL A 226 -10.14 2.66 32.51
CA VAL A 226 -10.73 1.54 33.27
C VAL A 226 -9.66 0.51 33.66
N GLU A 227 -9.65 0.04 34.92
CA GLU A 227 -8.69 -0.95 35.44
C GLU A 227 -8.89 -2.36 34.85
N ASP A 228 -7.81 -3.14 34.90
CA ASP A 228 -7.53 -4.35 34.13
C ASP A 228 -8.43 -5.56 34.49
N VAL A 229 -9.13 -6.12 33.49
CA VAL A 229 -9.71 -7.47 33.51
C VAL A 229 -8.87 -8.32 32.55
N GLY A 230 -8.09 -9.26 33.10
CA GLY A 230 -6.95 -9.91 32.43
C GLY A 230 -7.23 -10.78 31.19
N VAL A 231 -6.21 -11.56 30.79
CA VAL A 231 -6.24 -12.46 29.62
C VAL A 231 -7.32 -13.54 29.81
N VAL A 232 -8.17 -13.74 28.80
CA VAL A 232 -9.16 -14.82 28.77
C VAL A 232 -8.56 -15.97 27.94
N GLY A 233 -8.28 -17.10 28.60
CA GLY A 233 -7.55 -18.24 28.05
C GLY A 233 -8.27 -19.00 26.92
N ASP A 234 -7.55 -19.98 26.35
CA ASP A 234 -7.94 -20.81 25.19
C ASP A 234 -9.43 -21.21 25.24
N VAL A 235 -10.20 -20.72 24.26
CA VAL A 235 -11.61 -21.09 24.11
C VAL A 235 -11.66 -22.37 23.27
N GLU A 236 -11.48 -23.51 23.92
CA GLU A 236 -12.02 -24.77 23.42
C GLU A 236 -13.51 -24.79 23.82
N ASP A 237 -14.37 -25.07 22.84
CA ASP A 237 -15.84 -25.13 22.92
C ASP A 237 -16.61 -23.80 22.75
N VAL A 238 -16.99 -23.51 21.50
CA VAL A 238 -18.20 -22.73 21.20
C VAL A 238 -19.16 -23.66 20.47
N GLU A 239 -20.30 -23.93 21.10
CA GLU A 239 -21.40 -24.72 20.53
C GLU A 239 -21.89 -24.12 19.20
N ASP A 240 -22.22 -25.04 18.29
CA ASP A 240 -22.65 -24.88 16.90
C ASP A 240 -23.29 -23.53 16.53
N VAL A 241 -22.62 -22.78 15.65
CA VAL A 241 -23.23 -21.71 14.85
C VAL A 241 -23.43 -22.26 13.45
N GLU A 242 -24.69 -22.44 13.05
CA GLU A 242 -25.10 -22.98 11.75
C GLU A 242 -24.49 -22.22 10.57
N ASP A 243 -24.22 -22.96 9.50
CA ASP A 243 -23.62 -22.49 8.25
C ASP A 243 -24.33 -21.25 7.67
N VAL A 244 -23.56 -20.20 7.36
CA VAL A 244 -24.04 -19.05 6.57
C VAL A 244 -23.19 -18.93 5.31
N GLU A 245 -23.69 -19.51 4.22
CA GLU A 245 -23.26 -19.16 2.86
C GLU A 245 -23.78 -17.75 2.52
N GLY A 246 -22.87 -16.86 2.09
CA GLY A 246 -23.20 -15.67 1.30
C GLY A 246 -24.09 -14.60 1.94
N GLY A 247 -23.46 -13.50 2.37
CA GLY A 247 -24.02 -12.14 2.17
C GLY A 247 -25.19 -11.65 3.02
N GLU A 248 -25.92 -12.48 3.77
CA GLU A 248 -27.05 -12.00 4.60
C GLU A 248 -26.94 -12.54 6.04
N GLY A 249 -26.59 -11.67 6.99
CA GLY A 249 -26.49 -12.07 8.41
C GLY A 249 -25.76 -11.08 9.32
N LEU A 250 -26.05 -9.78 9.26
CA LEU A 250 -25.52 -8.79 10.22
C LEU A 250 -26.46 -8.50 11.40
N GLU A 251 -27.64 -9.12 11.46
CA GLU A 251 -28.71 -8.76 12.42
C GLU A 251 -28.69 -9.53 13.76
N GLY A 252 -27.66 -10.34 14.04
CA GLY A 252 -27.60 -11.18 15.26
C GLY A 252 -26.52 -10.83 16.29
N LEU A 253 -25.58 -9.93 16.01
CA LEU A 253 -24.42 -9.66 16.88
C LEU A 253 -24.73 -8.56 17.91
N ARG A 254 -24.58 -8.88 19.20
CA ARG A 254 -24.85 -7.94 20.31
C ARG A 254 -23.93 -6.71 20.26
N SER A 255 -24.44 -5.55 20.67
CA SER A 255 -23.72 -4.27 20.67
C SER A 255 -22.77 -4.07 21.85
N ASP A 256 -22.72 -5.00 22.80
CA ASP A 256 -21.97 -4.93 24.06
C ASP A 256 -20.73 -5.85 24.07
N LEU A 257 -20.24 -6.25 22.90
CA LEU A 257 -19.10 -7.14 22.78
C LEU A 257 -17.79 -6.45 23.20
N PRO A 258 -16.89 -7.16 23.93
CA PRO A 258 -15.65 -6.58 24.40
C PRO A 258 -14.71 -6.25 23.24
N ARG A 259 -13.89 -5.21 23.42
CA ARG A 259 -12.75 -4.92 22.54
C ARG A 259 -11.66 -5.95 22.82
N LEU A 260 -11.13 -6.59 21.79
CA LEU A 260 -10.17 -7.69 21.96
C LEU A 260 -8.92 -7.46 21.09
N ASN A 261 -7.75 -7.66 21.66
CA ASN A 261 -6.62 -8.12 20.88
C ASN A 261 -6.82 -9.60 20.55
N ILE A 262 -6.47 -10.02 19.34
CA ILE A 262 -6.66 -11.39 18.85
C ILE A 262 -5.32 -11.91 18.33
N LEU A 263 -4.80 -12.97 18.95
CA LEU A 263 -3.64 -13.70 18.45
C LEU A 263 -4.11 -15.04 17.87
N ALA A 264 -4.05 -15.19 16.56
CA ALA A 264 -4.16 -16.49 15.90
C ALA A 264 -2.78 -17.03 15.59
N ARG A 265 -2.53 -18.31 15.88
CA ARG A 265 -1.23 -18.96 15.64
C ARG A 265 -1.37 -20.35 15.04
N SER A 266 -0.33 -20.78 14.33
CA SER A 266 -0.15 -22.18 13.97
C SER A 266 0.12 -23.06 15.21
N ASP A 267 0.11 -24.38 15.05
CA ASP A 267 0.23 -25.32 16.17
C ASP A 267 1.55 -25.20 16.96
N ALA A 268 2.58 -24.62 16.34
CA ALA A 268 3.85 -24.35 17.01
C ALA A 268 3.67 -23.38 18.17
N HIS A 269 4.30 -23.69 19.31
CA HIS A 269 4.31 -22.81 20.47
C HIS A 269 5.24 -21.61 20.27
N ASP A 270 6.34 -21.79 19.54
CA ASP A 270 7.34 -20.76 19.30
C ASP A 270 7.05 -20.00 18.00
N LEU A 271 6.66 -18.73 18.14
CA LEU A 271 6.36 -17.85 17.00
C LEU A 271 7.65 -17.30 16.38
N ARG A 272 7.82 -17.48 15.08
CA ARG A 272 8.95 -16.96 14.31
C ARG A 272 8.60 -15.62 13.67
N VAL A 273 7.45 -15.55 13.02
CA VAL A 273 6.94 -14.36 12.34
C VAL A 273 5.52 -14.12 12.80
N VAL A 274 5.26 -12.92 13.29
CA VAL A 274 3.89 -12.47 13.61
C VAL A 274 3.57 -11.28 12.73
N PHE A 275 2.57 -11.45 11.87
CA PHE A 275 1.96 -10.35 11.14
C PHE A 275 0.99 -9.63 12.06
N THR A 276 1.00 -8.30 12.04
CA THR A 276 0.14 -7.52 12.92
C THR A 276 -0.26 -6.19 12.32
N THR A 277 -1.47 -5.76 12.60
CA THR A 277 -1.97 -4.40 12.37
C THR A 277 -3.23 -4.20 13.22
N HIS A 278 -3.82 -3.01 13.18
CA HIS A 278 -5.00 -2.68 13.96
C HIS A 278 -6.31 -2.89 13.17
N LEU A 279 -7.39 -3.10 13.91
CA LEU A 279 -8.75 -3.28 13.39
C LEU A 279 -9.61 -2.03 13.57
N ASP A 280 -9.23 -1.14 14.50
CA ASP A 280 -9.94 0.11 14.70
C ASP A 280 -9.63 1.12 13.61
N THR A 281 -10.53 2.08 13.42
CA THR A 281 -10.40 3.14 12.44
C THR A 281 -10.83 4.50 13.00
N VAL A 282 -10.34 5.60 12.43
CA VAL A 282 -10.85 6.94 12.77
C VAL A 282 -12.32 7.17 12.35
N PRO A 283 -13.07 8.05 13.05
CA PRO A 283 -14.40 8.44 12.63
C PRO A 283 -14.41 9.29 11.34
N PRO A 284 -15.54 9.34 10.60
CA PRO A 284 -16.71 8.48 10.74
C PRO A 284 -16.49 7.11 10.06
N PHE A 285 -17.39 6.17 10.32
CA PHE A 285 -17.52 4.98 9.49
C PHE A 285 -17.91 5.37 8.05
N ILE A 286 -17.21 4.79 7.07
CA ILE A 286 -17.49 4.94 5.63
C ILE A 286 -17.54 3.54 5.04
N ALA A 287 -18.71 3.12 4.58
CA ALA A 287 -18.93 1.78 4.03
C ALA A 287 -18.06 1.54 2.78
N PRO A 288 -17.63 0.29 2.53
CA PRO A 288 -16.82 -0.04 1.37
C PRO A 288 -17.58 0.22 0.07
N THR A 289 -16.93 0.88 -0.88
CA THR A 289 -17.38 0.98 -2.28
C THR A 289 -16.18 0.75 -3.20
N GLU A 290 -16.41 0.51 -4.48
CA GLU A 290 -15.31 0.21 -5.39
C GLU A 290 -15.58 0.61 -6.84
N ASP A 291 -14.50 0.88 -7.57
CA ASP A 291 -14.50 0.99 -9.03
C ASP A 291 -13.61 -0.11 -9.64
N GLU A 292 -13.23 -0.02 -10.92
CA GLU A 292 -12.40 -1.04 -11.57
C GLU A 292 -11.00 -1.20 -10.93
N THR A 293 -10.46 -0.15 -10.31
CA THR A 293 -9.07 -0.09 -9.83
C THR A 293 -8.97 -0.02 -8.31
N TRP A 294 -9.88 0.71 -7.67
CA TRP A 294 -9.78 1.12 -6.27
C TRP A 294 -10.88 0.49 -5.43
N LEU A 295 -10.51 0.13 -4.21
CA LEU A 295 -11.41 -0.12 -3.10
C LEU A 295 -11.39 1.14 -2.22
N TYR A 296 -12.57 1.71 -1.98
CA TYR A 296 -12.77 2.89 -1.15
C TYR A 296 -13.49 2.50 0.14
N GLY A 297 -13.29 3.28 1.20
CA GLY A 297 -13.98 3.12 2.48
C GLY A 297 -13.04 3.24 3.66
N ARG A 298 -13.59 3.39 4.86
CA ARG A 298 -12.80 3.54 6.08
C ARG A 298 -12.16 2.19 6.42
N GLY A 299 -10.84 2.16 6.54
CA GLY A 299 -10.07 0.92 6.71
C GLY A 299 -9.59 0.28 5.41
N ALA A 300 -9.78 0.93 4.26
CA ALA A 300 -9.31 0.43 2.96
C ALA A 300 -7.78 0.30 2.95
N CYS A 301 -7.08 1.39 3.26
CA CYS A 301 -5.62 1.38 3.42
C CYS A 301 -5.19 1.38 4.89
N ASP A 302 -6.05 1.78 5.83
CA ASP A 302 -5.64 2.02 7.22
C ASP A 302 -6.64 1.47 8.26
N ALA A 303 -6.56 0.20 8.66
CA ALA A 303 -5.62 -0.81 8.17
C ALA A 303 -6.29 -2.16 7.88
N LYS A 304 -7.61 -2.22 7.72
CA LYS A 304 -8.34 -3.49 7.51
C LYS A 304 -7.97 -4.19 6.21
N GLY A 305 -7.77 -3.45 5.12
CA GLY A 305 -7.25 -4.02 3.87
C GLY A 305 -5.86 -4.62 4.05
N ILE A 306 -5.02 -4.00 4.89
CA ILE A 306 -3.71 -4.52 5.27
C ILE A 306 -3.85 -5.82 6.06
N PHE A 307 -4.74 -5.87 7.05
CA PHE A 307 -5.01 -7.08 7.83
C PHE A 307 -5.49 -8.23 6.94
N ALA A 308 -6.36 -7.95 5.96
CA ALA A 308 -6.79 -8.96 4.99
C ALA A 308 -5.60 -9.56 4.21
N ALA A 309 -4.68 -8.72 3.76
CA ALA A 309 -3.48 -9.17 3.04
C ALA A 309 -2.55 -10.01 3.93
N GLN A 310 -2.34 -9.58 5.18
CA GLN A 310 -1.56 -10.34 6.17
C GLN A 310 -2.19 -11.70 6.46
N TRP A 311 -3.52 -11.74 6.65
CA TRP A 311 -4.25 -12.98 6.91
C TRP A 311 -4.11 -13.96 5.74
N VAL A 312 -4.31 -13.51 4.51
CA VAL A 312 -4.15 -14.37 3.32
C VAL A 312 -2.70 -14.86 3.16
N ALA A 313 -1.70 -14.01 3.41
CA ALA A 313 -0.30 -14.43 3.40
C ALA A 313 -0.03 -15.53 4.45
N ALA A 314 -0.54 -15.36 5.67
CA ALA A 314 -0.41 -16.35 6.74
C ALA A 314 -1.12 -17.67 6.40
N ARG A 315 -2.29 -17.63 5.74
CA ARG A 315 -2.97 -18.83 5.19
C ARG A 315 -2.10 -19.57 4.17
N ARG A 316 -1.49 -18.85 3.23
CA ARG A 316 -0.61 -19.44 2.21
C ARG A 316 0.62 -20.09 2.82
N LEU A 317 1.26 -19.43 3.79
CA LEU A 317 2.40 -19.97 4.53
C LEU A 317 2.03 -21.26 5.28
N ARG A 318 0.89 -21.27 5.99
CA ARG A 318 0.40 -22.46 6.69
C ARG A 318 0.09 -23.60 5.71
N ALA A 319 -0.56 -23.32 4.58
CA ALA A 319 -0.85 -24.32 3.55
C ALA A 319 0.42 -24.95 2.95
N ARG A 320 1.55 -24.22 2.98
CA ARG A 320 2.87 -24.71 2.58
C ARG A 320 3.62 -25.45 3.68
N GLY A 321 3.03 -25.60 4.87
CA GLY A 321 3.65 -26.25 6.03
C GLY A 321 4.67 -25.39 6.76
N VAL A 322 4.63 -24.05 6.61
CA VAL A 322 5.51 -23.16 7.36
C VAL A 322 4.98 -23.01 8.80
N GLU A 323 5.79 -23.41 9.77
CA GLU A 323 5.48 -23.34 11.20
C GLU A 323 5.91 -22.01 11.84
N GLY A 324 5.37 -21.70 13.02
CA GLY A 324 5.70 -20.51 13.79
C GLY A 324 5.18 -19.21 13.18
N ILE A 325 3.99 -19.23 12.58
CA ILE A 325 3.34 -18.06 11.98
C ILE A 325 2.20 -17.62 12.91
N GLY A 326 2.15 -16.32 13.22
CA GLY A 326 1.07 -15.69 13.96
C GLY A 326 0.43 -14.53 13.22
N LEU A 327 -0.84 -14.27 13.53
CA LEU A 327 -1.62 -13.09 13.16
C LEU A 327 -2.06 -12.42 14.46
N LEU A 328 -1.63 -11.19 14.69
CA LEU A 328 -2.01 -10.38 15.85
C LEU A 328 -2.84 -9.19 15.40
N ALA A 329 -4.14 -9.25 15.61
CA ALA A 329 -5.07 -8.15 15.35
C ALA A 329 -5.20 -7.29 16.62
N LEU A 330 -4.93 -5.98 16.48
CA LEU A 330 -4.89 -5.03 17.59
C LEU A 330 -6.08 -4.07 17.55
N VAL A 331 -6.36 -3.42 18.67
CA VAL A 331 -7.38 -2.37 18.80
C VAL A 331 -6.85 -1.15 19.55
N GLY A 332 -7.38 0.01 19.20
CA GLY A 332 -7.09 1.30 19.83
C GLY A 332 -5.81 1.98 19.36
N GLU A 333 -5.25 1.60 18.21
CA GLU A 333 -4.04 2.20 17.62
C GLU A 333 -4.25 3.72 17.44
N GLU A 334 -5.36 4.08 16.79
CA GLU A 334 -5.69 5.41 16.26
C GLU A 334 -5.77 6.52 17.31
N THR A 335 -5.76 6.15 18.58
CA THR A 335 -5.87 7.07 19.72
C THR A 335 -4.75 6.88 20.72
N THR A 336 -4.51 5.64 21.15
CA THR A 336 -3.80 5.36 22.40
C THR A 336 -2.82 4.21 22.30
N SER A 337 -2.83 3.44 21.22
CA SER A 337 -2.07 2.19 21.08
C SER A 337 -2.29 1.19 22.22
N MET A 338 -3.48 1.20 22.85
CA MET A 338 -3.74 0.39 24.04
C MET A 338 -3.63 -1.11 23.77
N GLY A 339 -4.06 -1.56 22.59
CA GLY A 339 -3.88 -2.93 22.14
C GLY A 339 -2.41 -3.33 22.15
N ALA A 340 -1.54 -2.62 21.42
CA ALA A 340 -0.11 -2.92 21.36
C ALA A 340 0.60 -2.81 22.71
N LYS A 341 0.24 -1.82 23.54
CA LYS A 341 0.81 -1.68 24.90
C LYS A 341 0.60 -2.93 25.74
N ARG A 342 -0.52 -3.62 25.57
CA ARG A 342 -0.92 -4.80 26.35
C ARG A 342 -0.62 -6.13 25.68
N ALA A 343 -0.36 -6.14 24.37
CA ALA A 343 -0.08 -7.34 23.58
C ALA A 343 1.08 -8.20 24.14
N HIS A 344 2.00 -7.60 24.91
CA HIS A 344 3.10 -8.32 25.55
C HIS A 344 2.69 -9.41 26.56
N THR A 345 1.43 -9.42 27.00
CA THR A 345 0.92 -10.49 27.88
C THR A 345 0.20 -11.61 27.11
N LEU A 346 0.02 -11.49 25.78
CA LEU A 346 -0.62 -12.53 24.96
C LEU A 346 0.35 -13.65 24.60
N PHE A 347 1.61 -13.32 24.38
CA PHE A 347 2.67 -14.28 24.05
C PHE A 347 4.03 -13.70 24.39
N SER A 348 4.99 -14.58 24.62
CA SER A 348 6.38 -14.21 24.89
C SER A 348 7.23 -14.36 23.65
N GLY A 349 7.53 -13.24 22.98
CA GLY A 349 8.61 -13.12 22.00
C GLY A 349 8.44 -13.91 20.70
N ALA A 350 8.13 -13.22 19.61
CA ALA A 350 8.42 -13.66 18.26
C ALA A 350 9.82 -13.20 17.82
N ARG A 351 10.41 -13.88 16.83
CA ARG A 351 11.67 -13.39 16.24
C ARG A 351 11.45 -12.09 15.46
N TRP A 352 10.38 -12.07 14.65
CA TRP A 352 10.05 -10.97 13.76
C TRP A 352 8.59 -10.55 13.94
N ILE A 353 8.37 -9.24 13.95
CA ILE A 353 7.05 -8.60 13.96
C ILE A 353 6.91 -7.82 12.67
N ILE A 354 5.97 -8.18 11.80
CA ILE A 354 5.68 -7.44 10.57
C ILE A 354 4.42 -6.62 10.82
N ASN A 355 4.61 -5.36 11.20
CA ASN A 355 3.52 -4.42 11.43
C ASN A 355 3.07 -3.78 10.11
N GLY A 356 1.76 -3.74 9.90
CA GLY A 356 1.14 -3.24 8.69
C GLY A 356 0.62 -1.81 8.86
N GLU A 357 1.08 -0.92 7.98
CA GLU A 357 0.69 0.50 7.86
C GLU A 357 0.73 0.92 6.39
N PRO A 358 0.05 2.00 5.96
CA PRO A 358 -0.02 2.40 4.56
C PRO A 358 1.30 3.05 4.08
N THR A 359 2.28 2.20 3.72
CA THR A 359 3.64 2.57 3.33
C THR A 359 3.91 2.44 1.82
N GLU A 360 2.86 2.33 1.00
CA GLU A 360 2.97 2.17 -0.46
C GLU A 360 3.80 0.93 -0.87
N LEU A 361 3.71 -0.14 -0.07
CA LEU A 361 4.49 -1.38 -0.22
C LEU A 361 6.01 -1.21 -0.06
N VAL A 362 6.46 -0.08 0.49
CA VAL A 362 7.86 0.19 0.80
C VAL A 362 8.10 -0.06 2.28
N LEU A 363 9.17 -0.77 2.64
CA LEU A 363 9.53 -0.99 4.04
C LEU A 363 9.93 0.34 4.70
N ALA A 364 9.49 0.57 5.94
CA ALA A 364 10.00 1.72 6.68
C ALA A 364 11.38 1.41 7.26
N SER A 365 12.34 2.32 7.05
CA SER A 365 13.65 2.28 7.70
C SER A 365 13.68 3.00 9.05
N GLY A 366 12.62 3.74 9.37
CA GLY A 366 12.43 4.42 10.64
C GLY A 366 11.16 5.25 10.63
N ALA A 367 10.71 5.64 11.82
CA ALA A 367 9.57 6.51 12.00
C ALA A 367 9.98 7.77 12.77
N LYS A 368 9.42 8.92 12.37
CA LYS A 368 9.51 10.15 13.16
C LYS A 368 8.74 10.00 14.47
N GLY A 369 9.29 10.59 15.53
CA GLY A 369 8.58 10.67 16.80
C GLY A 369 7.47 11.72 16.77
N VAL A 370 6.75 11.84 17.88
CA VAL A 370 5.74 12.87 18.08
C VAL A 370 5.88 13.49 19.46
N LEU A 371 5.67 14.81 19.54
CA LEU A 371 5.53 15.56 20.78
C LEU A 371 4.27 16.42 20.66
N ALA A 372 3.24 16.07 21.44
CA ALA A 372 2.01 16.84 21.51
C ALA A 372 2.07 17.78 22.72
N LEU A 373 1.83 19.06 22.48
CA LEU A 373 1.94 20.13 23.47
C LEU A 373 0.64 20.92 23.54
N ARG A 374 0.26 21.34 24.75
CA ARG A 374 -0.75 22.37 24.98
C ARG A 374 -0.05 23.64 25.46
N LEU A 375 -0.37 24.75 24.81
CA LEU A 375 0.10 26.08 25.17
C LEU A 375 -1.08 26.91 25.66
N GLU A 376 -0.98 27.50 26.86
CA GLU A 376 -2.05 28.29 27.46
C GLU A 376 -1.55 29.66 27.90
N ALA A 377 -2.22 30.72 27.42
CA ALA A 377 -1.90 32.10 27.74
C ALA A 377 -2.98 32.70 28.65
N ARG A 378 -2.55 33.47 29.67
CA ARG A 378 -3.43 34.20 30.59
C ARG A 378 -3.22 35.71 30.50
N GLY A 379 -4.30 36.39 30.16
CA GLY A 379 -4.38 37.83 29.96
C GLY A 379 -5.12 38.53 31.09
N ILE A 380 -5.35 39.83 30.90
CA ILE A 380 -6.19 40.67 31.75
C ILE A 380 -7.24 41.29 30.85
N ALA A 381 -8.52 41.02 31.12
CA ALA A 381 -9.62 41.56 30.35
C ALA A 381 -9.74 43.08 30.53
N ALA A 382 -10.01 43.78 29.43
CA ALA A 382 -10.32 45.21 29.40
C ALA A 382 -11.23 45.50 28.20
N HIS A 383 -11.93 46.63 28.20
CA HIS A 383 -12.62 47.09 27.01
C HIS A 383 -11.60 47.40 25.91
N SER A 384 -11.79 46.91 24.68
CA SER A 384 -10.78 47.00 23.61
C SER A 384 -10.43 48.44 23.19
N ALA A 385 -11.30 49.42 23.51
CA ALA A 385 -11.00 50.85 23.34
C ALA A 385 -9.90 51.40 24.27
N TYR A 386 -9.54 50.66 25.33
CA TYR A 386 -8.51 51.02 26.31
C TYR A 386 -7.57 49.82 26.53
N PRO A 387 -6.86 49.36 25.48
CA PRO A 387 -6.06 48.13 25.53
C PRO A 387 -4.93 48.19 26.56
N GLU A 388 -4.44 49.39 26.90
CA GLU A 388 -3.42 49.63 27.91
C GLU A 388 -3.84 49.22 29.33
N ARG A 389 -5.16 49.04 29.57
CA ARG A 389 -5.71 48.56 30.84
C ARG A 389 -5.79 47.03 30.93
N GLY A 390 -5.48 46.34 29.84
CA GLY A 390 -5.52 44.88 29.75
C GLY A 390 -4.19 44.29 29.31
N ARG A 391 -4.18 42.96 29.15
CA ARG A 391 -3.07 42.21 28.54
C ARG A 391 -3.68 41.10 27.71
N SER A 392 -3.46 41.12 26.39
CA SER A 392 -4.06 40.13 25.48
C SER A 392 -3.36 38.78 25.62
N ALA A 393 -4.10 37.76 26.02
CA ALA A 393 -3.64 36.37 25.99
C ALA A 393 -3.40 35.89 24.55
N THR A 394 -4.24 36.35 23.61
CA THR A 394 -4.13 35.97 22.19
C THR A 394 -2.85 36.52 21.59
N ASP A 395 -2.45 37.75 21.90
CA ASP A 395 -1.23 38.36 21.34
C ASP A 395 0.01 37.58 21.81
N ALA A 396 0.08 37.28 23.12
CA ALA A 396 1.16 36.47 23.69
C ALA A 396 1.24 35.08 23.05
N LEU A 397 0.10 34.42 22.83
CA LEU A 397 0.06 33.11 22.20
C LEU A 397 0.48 33.18 20.72
N VAL A 398 0.01 34.17 19.97
CA VAL A 398 0.35 34.37 18.55
C VAL A 398 1.85 34.62 18.38
N GLU A 399 2.47 35.42 19.24
CA GLU A 399 3.92 35.63 19.22
C GLU A 399 4.71 34.34 19.45
N VAL A 400 4.28 33.51 20.40
CA VAL A 400 4.92 32.23 20.69
C VAL A 400 4.75 31.26 19.51
N LEU A 401 3.55 31.16 18.94
CA LEU A 401 3.27 30.29 17.79
C LEU A 401 4.03 30.72 16.55
N HIS A 402 4.16 32.03 16.32
CA HIS A 402 4.97 32.58 15.24
C HIS A 402 6.44 32.18 15.42
N ALA A 403 7.00 32.40 16.62
CA ALA A 403 8.39 32.02 16.90
C ALA A 403 8.60 30.51 16.76
N LEU A 404 7.67 29.68 17.23
CA LEU A 404 7.74 28.23 17.18
C LEU A 404 7.71 27.68 15.74
N THR A 405 6.92 28.29 14.85
CA THR A 405 6.78 27.86 13.45
C THR A 405 7.90 28.38 12.54
N HIS A 406 8.63 29.41 12.97
CA HIS A 406 9.69 30.07 12.17
C HIS A 406 11.11 29.82 12.70
N THR A 407 11.25 29.17 13.85
CA THR A 407 12.56 28.80 14.41
C THR A 407 12.87 27.33 14.06
N PRO A 408 14.01 27.03 13.41
CA PRO A 408 14.44 25.67 13.20
C PRO A 408 14.59 24.92 14.52
N LEU A 409 13.91 23.78 14.65
CA LEU A 409 14.01 22.90 15.81
C LEU A 409 15.08 21.81 15.58
N PRO A 410 15.64 21.20 16.64
CA PRO A 410 16.62 20.13 16.52
C PRO A 410 16.18 19.04 15.55
N SER A 411 17.13 18.54 14.75
CA SER A 411 16.90 17.55 13.70
C SER A 411 18.11 16.64 13.55
N HIS A 412 17.90 15.39 13.13
CA HIS A 412 18.93 14.40 12.94
C HIS A 412 18.88 13.86 11.51
N VAL A 413 20.04 13.56 10.92
CA VAL A 413 20.13 13.09 9.52
C VAL A 413 19.28 11.84 9.26
N ALA A 414 19.19 10.95 10.25
CA ALA A 414 18.42 9.71 10.15
C ALA A 414 16.90 9.93 10.07
N PHE A 415 16.38 11.02 10.64
CA PHE A 415 14.94 11.30 10.73
C PHE A 415 14.53 12.58 10.00
N GLY A 416 15.47 13.33 9.43
CA GLY A 416 15.23 14.59 8.74
C GLY A 416 14.77 15.73 9.67
N ALA A 417 14.14 16.75 9.08
CA ALA A 417 13.74 17.95 9.80
C ALA A 417 12.57 17.72 10.77
N THR A 418 12.63 18.33 11.95
CA THR A 418 11.48 18.44 12.87
C THR A 418 10.46 19.41 12.28
N THR A 419 9.18 19.05 12.31
CA THR A 419 8.09 19.88 11.75
C THR A 419 7.03 20.17 12.80
N VAL A 420 6.50 21.39 12.79
CA VAL A 420 5.50 21.88 13.75
C VAL A 420 4.16 22.06 13.05
N ASN A 421 3.09 21.55 13.66
CA ASN A 421 1.71 21.79 13.24
C ASN A 421 0.89 22.40 14.39
N VAL A 422 0.30 23.57 14.19
CA VAL A 422 -0.67 24.16 15.14
C VAL A 422 -2.05 23.62 14.77
N GLY A 423 -2.46 22.53 15.41
CA GLY A 423 -3.67 21.78 15.03
C GLY A 423 -4.96 22.41 15.57
N LEU A 424 -4.91 23.05 16.74
CA LEU A 424 -6.05 23.73 17.36
C LEU A 424 -5.61 25.07 17.92
N LEU A 425 -6.43 26.10 17.74
CA LEU A 425 -6.22 27.45 18.26
C LEU A 425 -7.56 28.08 18.66
N GLU A 426 -7.65 28.56 19.89
CA GLU A 426 -8.81 29.26 20.41
C GLU A 426 -8.38 30.41 21.33
N GLY A 427 -9.15 31.49 21.39
CA GLY A 427 -8.89 32.58 22.32
C GLY A 427 -9.86 33.74 22.21
N GLY A 428 -9.91 34.55 23.27
CA GLY A 428 -10.82 35.68 23.38
C GLY A 428 -12.21 35.33 23.93
N VAL A 429 -13.07 36.34 24.01
CA VAL A 429 -14.46 36.21 24.50
C VAL A 429 -15.41 36.94 23.57
N ALA A 430 -15.09 38.20 23.24
CA ALA A 430 -15.85 39.02 22.31
C ALA A 430 -14.91 40.03 21.61
N PRO A 431 -15.23 40.53 20.41
CA PRO A 431 -14.37 41.45 19.65
C PRO A 431 -14.04 42.76 20.37
N ASN A 432 -14.90 43.20 21.29
CA ASN A 432 -14.73 44.43 22.07
C ASN A 432 -14.07 44.20 23.45
N VAL A 433 -13.49 43.02 23.69
CA VAL A 433 -12.85 42.64 24.96
C VAL A 433 -11.43 42.17 24.69
N VAL A 434 -10.45 42.76 25.38
CA VAL A 434 -9.06 42.26 25.39
C VAL A 434 -9.05 40.83 25.93
N ALA A 435 -8.50 39.90 25.16
CA ALA A 435 -8.61 38.46 25.42
C ALA A 435 -7.99 38.06 26.78
N PRO A 436 -8.77 37.54 27.75
CA PRO A 436 -8.23 37.08 29.03
C PRO A 436 -7.63 35.67 28.96
N HIS A 437 -7.95 34.88 27.94
CA HIS A 437 -7.43 33.53 27.76
C HIS A 437 -7.22 33.21 26.27
N ALA A 438 -6.25 32.37 25.99
CA ALA A 438 -6.04 31.74 24.69
C ALA A 438 -5.34 30.39 24.88
N ARG A 439 -5.65 29.42 24.02
CA ARG A 439 -5.09 28.06 24.05
C ARG A 439 -4.73 27.59 22.65
N ALA A 440 -3.67 26.80 22.54
CA ALA A 440 -3.34 26.07 21.33
C ALA A 440 -2.90 24.63 21.64
N VAL A 441 -3.21 23.71 20.73
CA VAL A 441 -2.62 22.36 20.71
C VAL A 441 -1.69 22.27 19.51
N VAL A 442 -0.43 21.96 19.79
CA VAL A 442 0.64 21.88 18.81
C VAL A 442 1.12 20.43 18.73
N LEU A 443 1.18 19.89 17.52
CA LEU A 443 1.73 18.57 17.24
C LEU A 443 3.07 18.75 16.53
N ILE A 444 4.15 18.25 17.13
CA ILE A 444 5.50 18.32 16.57
C ILE A 444 5.92 16.92 16.13
N ARG A 445 6.24 16.75 14.83
CA ARG A 445 6.87 15.51 14.33
C ARG A 445 8.37 15.63 14.51
N LEU A 446 8.91 14.74 15.33
CA LEU A 446 10.28 14.78 15.83
C LEU A 446 11.25 14.23 14.79
N GLY A 447 12.20 15.06 14.37
CA GLY A 447 13.40 14.67 13.64
C GLY A 447 14.61 14.41 14.56
N ALA A 448 14.48 14.61 15.87
CA ALA A 448 15.51 14.43 16.90
C ALA A 448 14.85 13.94 18.20
N PRO A 449 15.62 13.47 19.21
CA PRO A 449 15.05 13.01 20.48
C PRO A 449 14.12 14.05 21.13
N SER A 450 13.03 13.59 21.74
CA SER A 450 11.96 14.48 22.23
C SER A 450 12.46 15.48 23.27
N PHE A 451 13.44 15.09 24.10
CA PHE A 451 13.99 15.94 25.15
C PHE A 451 14.77 17.15 24.58
N GLU A 452 15.47 16.99 23.46
CA GLU A 452 16.19 18.10 22.80
C GLU A 452 15.20 19.09 22.18
N VAL A 453 14.19 18.56 21.50
CA VAL A 453 13.15 19.37 20.87
C VAL A 453 12.34 20.09 21.95
N GLU A 454 11.93 19.41 23.02
CA GLU A 454 11.22 20.01 24.15
C GLU A 454 12.04 21.14 24.79
N ALA A 455 13.35 20.95 24.99
CA ALA A 455 14.23 22.00 25.52
C ALA A 455 14.27 23.23 24.60
N ALA A 456 14.37 23.02 23.28
CA ALA A 456 14.32 24.11 22.29
C ALA A 456 12.96 24.83 22.30
N VAL A 457 11.85 24.09 22.36
CA VAL A 457 10.51 24.68 22.47
C VAL A 457 10.35 25.48 23.76
N ARG A 458 10.81 24.96 24.90
CA ARG A 458 10.79 25.69 26.17
C ARG A 458 11.62 26.97 26.12
N ALA A 459 12.76 26.97 25.42
CA ALA A 459 13.58 28.17 25.22
C ALA A 459 12.89 29.23 24.33
N ILE A 460 12.06 28.80 23.37
CA ILE A 460 11.22 29.69 22.56
C ILE A 460 10.06 30.23 23.40
N VAL A 461 9.32 29.36 24.09
CA VAL A 461 8.14 29.71 24.90
C VAL A 461 8.49 30.64 26.06
N ARG A 462 9.58 30.33 26.78
CA ARG A 462 10.01 31.01 28.01
C ARG A 462 8.90 31.04 29.05
N ASP A 463 8.58 32.21 29.57
CA ASP A 463 7.56 32.51 30.58
C ASP A 463 6.30 33.16 29.97
N ARG A 464 6.19 33.23 28.62
CA ARG A 464 5.09 33.92 27.93
C ARG A 464 3.77 33.15 27.99
N VAL A 465 3.83 31.82 27.95
CA VAL A 465 2.67 30.93 28.04
C VAL A 465 3.03 29.69 28.88
N GLU A 466 2.02 29.09 29.49
CA GLU A 466 2.14 27.80 30.15
C GLU A 466 2.25 26.69 29.09
N LEU A 467 3.20 25.77 29.25
CA LEU A 467 3.40 24.63 28.35
C LEU A 467 3.19 23.32 29.11
N THR A 468 2.26 22.51 28.61
CA THR A 468 1.95 21.17 29.10
C THR A 468 2.25 20.15 28.01
N VAL A 469 3.03 19.11 28.34
CA VAL A 469 3.24 17.97 27.44
C VAL A 469 2.04 17.04 27.55
N LEU A 470 1.32 16.84 26.44
CA LEU A 470 0.16 15.96 26.39
C LEU A 470 0.56 14.51 26.14
N SER A 471 1.46 14.29 25.18
CA SER A 471 1.98 12.96 24.85
C SER A 471 3.35 13.07 24.16
N ARG A 472 4.11 11.97 24.21
CA ARG A 472 5.41 11.85 23.53
C ARG A 472 5.65 10.43 23.02
N ALA A 473 6.27 10.31 21.85
CA ALA A 473 6.87 9.08 21.36
C ALA A 473 8.18 9.42 20.64
N GLU A 474 9.24 8.66 20.90
CA GLU A 474 10.57 8.93 20.32
C GLU A 474 10.65 8.53 18.84
N PRO A 475 11.43 9.26 18.02
CA PRO A 475 11.82 8.76 16.72
C PRO A 475 12.66 7.49 16.91
N HIS A 476 12.47 6.50 16.05
CA HIS A 476 13.13 5.21 16.19
C HIS A 476 13.42 4.57 14.82
N PRO A 477 14.56 3.87 14.68
CA PRO A 477 14.86 3.08 13.50
C PRO A 477 13.96 1.85 13.44
N ILE A 478 13.67 1.37 12.23
CA ILE A 478 12.89 0.17 11.97
C ILE A 478 13.75 -0.77 11.12
N HIS A 479 13.66 -2.08 11.37
CA HIS A 479 14.50 -3.04 10.67
C HIS A 479 14.07 -3.17 9.20
N VAL A 480 15.06 -3.15 8.29
CA VAL A 480 14.89 -3.45 6.87
C VAL A 480 15.78 -4.66 6.54
N PRO A 481 15.20 -5.78 6.08
CA PRO A 481 15.98 -6.97 5.75
C PRO A 481 16.97 -6.71 4.61
N ALA A 482 18.05 -7.49 4.56
CA ALA A 482 19.05 -7.37 3.50
C ALA A 482 18.40 -7.61 2.11
N GLY A 483 18.78 -6.78 1.13
CA GLY A 483 18.23 -6.86 -0.23
C GLY A 483 16.91 -6.11 -0.42
N TYR A 484 16.35 -5.51 0.64
CA TYR A 484 15.21 -4.61 0.54
C TYR A 484 15.63 -3.16 0.70
N GLU A 485 14.92 -2.27 0.02
CA GLU A 485 15.03 -0.82 0.22
C GLU A 485 14.05 -0.37 1.29
N GLY A 486 14.44 0.67 2.05
CA GLY A 486 13.58 1.24 3.07
C GLY A 486 13.53 2.76 3.02
N ALA A 487 12.38 3.32 3.36
CA ALA A 487 12.12 4.75 3.38
C ALA A 487 11.74 5.23 4.79
N LEU A 488 12.05 6.49 5.10
CA LEU A 488 11.65 7.08 6.37
C LEU A 488 10.16 7.46 6.34
N VAL A 489 9.37 6.94 7.27
CA VAL A 489 7.98 7.36 7.47
C VAL A 489 7.88 8.51 8.47
N ARG A 490 6.85 9.35 8.29
CA ARG A 490 6.66 10.59 9.08
C ARG A 490 5.54 10.48 10.13
N PHE A 491 4.84 9.36 10.14
CA PHE A 491 3.78 9.04 11.09
C PHE A 491 4.31 8.07 12.17
N GLY A 492 3.54 7.93 13.25
CA GLY A 492 3.80 6.92 14.28
C GLY A 492 2.95 5.68 14.00
N SER A 493 3.30 4.56 14.65
CA SER A 493 2.50 3.33 14.65
C SER A 493 2.66 2.63 16.00
N ASP A 494 2.10 1.42 16.13
CA ASP A 494 2.25 0.55 17.29
C ASP A 494 3.67 0.00 17.53
N ILE A 495 4.61 0.16 16.58
CA ILE A 495 5.96 -0.41 16.65
C ILE A 495 6.70 -0.16 17.98
N PRO A 496 6.72 1.06 18.58
CA PRO A 496 7.41 1.30 19.84
C PRO A 496 6.95 0.37 20.97
N HIS A 497 5.69 -0.10 20.92
CA HIS A 497 5.14 -1.01 21.92
C HIS A 497 5.37 -2.48 21.55
N LEU A 498 5.43 -2.78 20.25
CA LEU A 498 5.65 -4.11 19.69
C LEU A 498 7.12 -4.52 19.62
N ALA A 499 8.07 -3.58 19.65
CA ALA A 499 9.52 -3.88 19.57
C ALA A 499 10.03 -4.79 20.71
N ARG A 500 9.29 -4.87 21.83
CA ARG A 500 9.58 -5.81 22.92
C ARG A 500 9.15 -7.25 22.63
N LEU A 501 8.26 -7.44 21.65
CA LEU A 501 7.73 -8.74 21.23
C LEU A 501 8.55 -9.36 20.11
N GLY A 502 9.46 -8.63 19.47
CA GLY A 502 10.30 -9.14 18.39
C GLY A 502 10.89 -8.00 17.57
N THR A 503 11.74 -8.33 16.61
CA THR A 503 12.35 -7.31 15.75
C THR A 503 11.30 -6.76 14.78
N PRO A 504 10.96 -5.46 14.83
CA PRO A 504 9.85 -4.91 14.07
C PRO A 504 10.25 -4.51 12.65
N LEU A 505 9.36 -4.81 11.71
CA LEU A 505 9.31 -4.29 10.35
C LEU A 505 8.00 -3.51 10.19
N LEU A 506 7.98 -2.53 9.30
CA LEU A 506 6.79 -1.76 8.95
C LEU A 506 6.59 -1.76 7.45
N VAL A 507 5.48 -2.32 6.96
CA VAL A 507 5.15 -2.29 5.53
C VAL A 507 3.69 -2.61 5.30
N GLY A 508 3.06 -1.96 4.33
CA GLY A 508 1.71 -2.30 3.90
C GLY A 508 1.28 -1.55 2.63
N PRO A 509 0.16 -1.98 2.00
CA PRO A 509 -0.39 -1.35 0.81
C PRO A 509 -1.08 -0.02 1.15
N GLY A 510 -1.27 0.80 0.12
CA GLY A 510 -1.95 2.10 0.25
C GLY A 510 -1.01 3.20 0.78
N SER A 511 -1.50 4.43 0.72
CA SER A 511 -0.72 5.62 1.07
C SER A 511 -1.28 6.29 2.31
N ILE A 512 -0.38 6.73 3.20
CA ILE A 512 -0.73 7.60 4.34
C ILE A 512 -1.40 8.91 3.89
N HIS A 513 -1.26 9.30 2.61
CA HIS A 513 -1.94 10.47 2.05
C HIS A 513 -3.45 10.27 1.87
N ASP A 514 -3.91 9.03 1.74
CA ASP A 514 -5.33 8.68 1.64
C ASP A 514 -5.94 8.35 3.02
N ALA A 515 -5.11 7.94 3.98
CA ALA A 515 -5.51 7.66 5.36
C ALA A 515 -6.18 8.85 6.05
N HIS A 516 -7.18 8.58 6.88
CA HIS A 516 -7.98 9.57 7.63
C HIS A 516 -8.75 10.59 6.78
N THR A 517 -8.83 10.39 5.46
CA THR A 517 -9.62 11.25 4.57
C THR A 517 -11.03 10.69 4.36
N THR A 518 -11.91 11.48 3.74
CA THR A 518 -13.24 11.04 3.28
C THR A 518 -13.17 10.18 2.01
N HIS A 519 -12.01 10.10 1.38
CA HIS A 519 -11.76 9.37 0.12
C HIS A 519 -10.72 8.28 0.31
N GLU A 520 -10.59 7.76 1.55
CA GLU A 520 -9.66 6.68 1.86
C GLU A 520 -9.86 5.52 0.88
N LYS A 521 -8.74 5.06 0.31
CA LYS A 521 -8.73 4.07 -0.76
C LYS A 521 -7.44 3.28 -0.77
N VAL A 522 -7.51 2.11 -1.39
CA VAL A 522 -6.35 1.27 -1.73
C VAL A 522 -6.57 0.68 -3.11
N ALA A 523 -5.51 0.56 -3.91
CA ALA A 523 -5.63 -0.12 -5.20
C ALA A 523 -5.89 -1.61 -4.95
N LYS A 524 -6.89 -2.19 -5.62
CA LYS A 524 -7.25 -3.60 -5.45
C LYS A 524 -6.06 -4.52 -5.73
N GLY A 525 -5.28 -4.21 -6.75
CA GLY A 525 -4.05 -4.94 -7.08
C GLY A 525 -2.96 -4.82 -6.02
N ASP A 526 -2.96 -3.78 -5.18
CA ASP A 526 -1.94 -3.58 -4.15
C ASP A 526 -2.19 -4.44 -2.93
N LEU A 527 -3.47 -4.75 -2.66
CA LEU A 527 -3.84 -5.73 -1.64
C LEU A 527 -3.30 -7.13 -1.96
N ASP A 528 -3.45 -7.57 -3.21
CA ASP A 528 -2.88 -8.86 -3.66
C ASP A 528 -1.34 -8.83 -3.61
N ARG A 529 -0.73 -7.74 -4.09
CA ARG A 529 0.74 -7.54 -4.02
C ARG A 529 1.24 -7.52 -2.58
N ALA A 530 0.48 -6.97 -1.63
CA ALA A 530 0.83 -6.97 -0.22
C ALA A 530 0.85 -8.40 0.34
N ALA A 531 -0.15 -9.23 0.01
CA ALA A 531 -0.18 -10.62 0.45
C ALA A 531 1.04 -11.40 -0.09
N ASP A 532 1.41 -11.18 -1.36
CA ASP A 532 2.62 -11.77 -1.96
C ASP A 532 3.90 -11.30 -1.24
N LEU A 533 4.00 -9.99 -0.95
CA LEU A 533 5.13 -9.39 -0.26
C LEU A 533 5.28 -9.93 1.18
N TYR A 534 4.18 -10.04 1.93
CA TYR A 534 4.19 -10.59 3.28
C TYR A 534 4.65 -12.05 3.31
N GLU A 535 4.17 -12.87 2.37
CA GLU A 535 4.61 -14.25 2.22
C GLU A 535 6.11 -14.32 1.93
N GLN A 536 6.60 -13.53 0.97
CA GLN A 536 8.02 -13.46 0.61
C GLN A 536 8.89 -12.99 1.78
N LEU A 537 8.50 -11.92 2.47
CA LEU A 537 9.22 -11.40 3.63
C LEU A 537 9.34 -12.45 4.73
N ALA A 538 8.25 -13.11 5.08
CA ALA A 538 8.27 -14.15 6.10
C ALA A 538 9.23 -15.29 5.76
N LEU A 539 9.24 -15.74 4.50
CA LEU A 539 10.15 -16.80 4.04
C LEU A 539 11.61 -16.38 4.06
N THR A 540 11.91 -15.14 3.65
CA THR A 540 13.27 -14.57 3.69
C THR A 540 13.76 -14.50 5.13
N LEU A 541 12.97 -13.90 6.02
CA LEU A 541 13.29 -13.75 7.45
C LEU A 541 13.45 -15.09 8.18
N ILE A 542 12.67 -16.09 7.78
CA ILE A 542 12.78 -17.46 8.28
C ILE A 542 14.07 -18.12 7.79
N SER A 543 14.45 -17.91 6.53
CA SER A 543 15.62 -18.54 5.92
C SER A 543 16.93 -17.95 6.44
N ASP A 544 17.00 -16.64 6.56
CA ASP A 544 18.18 -15.92 7.08
C ASP A 544 18.45 -16.30 8.54
N GLY A 545 17.38 -16.57 9.29
CA GLY A 545 17.48 -16.99 10.68
C GLY A 545 17.99 -18.41 10.92
N SER A 546 18.19 -19.21 9.87
CA SER A 546 18.77 -20.57 9.94
C SER A 546 20.29 -20.58 9.74
N ARG A 547 20.92 -19.42 9.52
CA ARG A 547 22.37 -19.26 9.29
C ARG A 547 23.15 -18.67 10.47
N GLU A 548 22.47 -18.36 11.57
CA GLU A 548 23.05 -18.05 12.88
C GLU A 548 22.96 -19.28 13.78
#